data_AF-A0A158GL76-F1
#
_entry.id   AF-A0A158GL76-F1
#
_cell.length_a   1.000
_cell.length_b   1.000
_cell.length_c   1.000
_cell.angle_alpha   90.00
_cell.angle_beta   90.00
_cell.angle_gamma   90.00
#
_symmetry.space_group_name_H-M   'P 1'
#
loop_
_entity.id
_entity.type
_entity.pdbx_description
1 polymer ?
#
loop_
_entity_poly.entity_id
_entity_poly.type
_entity_poly.pdbx_seq_one_letter_code
_entity_poly.pdbx_strand_id
1 'polypeptide(L)'
;MPSSARKRHAYPKIRPGRTLIEMMRVMWHLSPLFLVNIAGFIALAVTMYYFGGPVNTVDHAPVTFGETLYMCGVTGLTIGYGDIVPTTPVGRVVSVSVAFLGILLTGLVTSAAVLAVQRAAARPESEGQ
;
A
#
# COMPACT_ATOMS: atom_id res chain seq x y z
N MET A 1 -56.48 8.99 36.56
CA MET A 1 -55.97 8.56 35.23
C MET A 1 -56.21 9.72 34.25
N PRO A 2 -55.30 10.08 33.32
CA PRO A 2 -54.43 9.17 32.57
C PRO A 2 -52.92 9.40 32.72
N SER A 3 -52.23 8.28 32.51
CA SER A 3 -50.79 8.06 32.45
C SER A 3 -50.17 8.82 31.27
N SER A 4 -49.17 9.66 31.54
CA SER A 4 -48.31 10.27 30.54
C SER A 4 -47.42 9.20 29.92
N ALA A 5 -47.91 8.64 28.81
CA ALA A 5 -47.23 7.67 27.98
C ALA A 5 -45.87 8.23 27.51
N ARG A 6 -44.81 7.77 28.19
CA ARG A 6 -43.41 7.98 27.84
C ARG A 6 -43.20 7.48 26.40
N LYS A 7 -43.05 8.40 25.45
CA LYS A 7 -42.67 8.07 24.06
C LYS A 7 -41.34 7.32 24.11
N ARG A 8 -41.38 6.01 23.93
CA ARG A 8 -40.19 5.16 23.85
C ARG A 8 -39.41 5.62 22.62
N HIS A 9 -38.18 6.08 22.84
CA HIS A 9 -37.22 6.29 21.77
C HIS A 9 -37.03 4.95 21.05
N ALA A 10 -37.56 4.86 19.84
CA ALA A 10 -37.38 3.70 18.99
C ALA A 10 -35.91 3.70 18.53
N TYR A 11 -35.13 2.77 19.07
CA TYR A 11 -33.76 2.56 18.62
C TYR A 11 -33.77 2.25 17.12
N PRO A 12 -33.06 3.02 16.28
CA PRO A 12 -32.97 2.73 14.86
C PRO A 12 -32.27 1.38 14.70
N LYS A 13 -32.97 0.41 14.08
CA LYS A 13 -32.42 -0.92 13.76
C LYS A 13 -31.25 -0.75 12.78
N ILE A 14 -30.03 -0.76 13.30
CA ILE A 14 -28.81 -0.82 12.50
C ILE A 14 -28.79 -2.19 11.81
N ARG A 15 -28.82 -2.19 10.48
CA ARG A 15 -28.68 -3.42 9.68
C ARG A 15 -27.18 -3.69 9.48
N PRO A 16 -26.58 -4.67 10.18
CA PRO A 16 -25.12 -4.88 10.18
C PRO A 16 -24.57 -5.17 8.78
N GLY A 17 -25.35 -5.84 7.93
CA GLY A 17 -24.93 -6.18 6.57
C GLY A 17 -24.74 -4.99 5.63
N ARG A 18 -25.42 -3.85 5.85
CA ARG A 18 -25.27 -2.66 4.98
C ARG A 18 -24.11 -1.76 5.39
N THR A 19 -23.84 -1.65 6.69
CA THR A 19 -22.72 -0.85 7.21
C THR A 19 -21.37 -1.45 6.83
N LEU A 20 -21.27 -2.79 6.83
CA LEU A 20 -20.07 -3.51 6.39
C LEU A 20 -19.79 -3.31 4.90
N ILE A 21 -20.84 -3.29 4.06
CA ILE A 21 -20.74 -3.08 2.61
C ILE A 21 -20.33 -1.63 2.28
N GLU A 22 -20.80 -0.63 3.04
CA GLU A 22 -20.36 0.76 2.84
C GLU A 22 -18.92 1.00 3.30
N MET A 23 -18.47 0.37 4.39
CA MET A 23 -17.05 0.37 4.78
C MET A 23 -16.18 -0.32 3.75
N MET A 24 -16.65 -1.45 3.20
CA MET A 24 -15.97 -2.21 2.14
C MET A 24 -15.87 -1.39 0.85
N ARG A 25 -16.89 -0.59 0.51
CA ARG A 25 -16.91 0.29 -0.67
C ARG A 25 -15.90 1.44 -0.59
N VAL A 26 -15.74 2.08 0.58
CA VAL A 26 -14.74 3.14 0.77
C VAL A 26 -13.32 2.58 0.83
N MET A 27 -13.15 1.37 1.40
CA MET A 27 -11.87 0.66 1.38
C MET A 27 -11.44 0.25 -0.04
N TRP A 28 -12.42 -0.08 -0.89
CA TRP A 28 -12.20 -0.44 -2.29
C TRP A 28 -11.80 0.73 -3.20
N HIS A 29 -11.96 1.99 -2.77
CA HIS A 29 -11.46 3.15 -3.53
C HIS A 29 -9.97 3.43 -3.26
N LEU A 30 -9.43 3.00 -2.12
CA LEU A 30 -8.00 3.10 -1.81
C LEU A 30 -7.20 1.89 -2.35
N SER A 31 -7.83 0.72 -2.47
CA SER A 31 -7.24 -0.50 -3.06
C SER A 31 -6.66 -0.35 -4.49
N PRO A 32 -7.29 0.36 -5.45
CA PRO A 32 -6.71 0.52 -6.78
C PRO A 32 -5.38 1.28 -6.74
N LEU A 33 -5.18 2.21 -5.80
CA LEU A 33 -3.91 2.93 -5.67
C LEU A 33 -2.77 2.00 -5.23
N PHE A 34 -3.05 1.07 -4.30
CA PHE A 34 -2.09 0.03 -3.91
C PHE A 34 -1.77 -0.90 -5.08
N LEU A 35 -2.78 -1.36 -5.80
CA LEU A 35 -2.60 -2.25 -6.95
C LEU A 35 -1.84 -1.57 -8.09
N VAL A 36 -2.12 -0.29 -8.36
CA VAL A 36 -1.40 0.48 -9.39
C VAL A 36 0.06 0.71 -8.98
N ASN A 37 0.36 1.00 -7.71
CA ASN A 37 1.75 1.12 -7.24
C ASN A 37 2.49 -0.22 -7.35
N ILE A 38 1.88 -1.33 -6.93
CA ILE A 38 2.47 -2.66 -7.07
C ILE A 38 2.67 -3.02 -8.54
N ALA A 39 1.67 -2.78 -9.41
CA ALA A 39 1.79 -3.05 -10.83
C ALA A 39 2.89 -2.19 -11.49
N GLY A 40 2.99 -0.91 -11.13
CA GLY A 40 4.05 -0.02 -11.58
C GLY A 40 5.44 -0.48 -11.12
N PHE A 41 5.54 -0.94 -9.88
CA PHE A 41 6.79 -1.51 -9.34
C PHE A 41 7.21 -2.77 -10.10
N ILE A 42 6.28 -3.70 -10.36
CA ILE A 42 6.55 -4.91 -11.15
C ILE A 42 6.93 -4.55 -12.59
N ALA A 43 6.24 -3.60 -13.22
CA ALA A 43 6.56 -3.14 -14.58
C ALA A 43 7.96 -2.53 -14.66
N LEU A 44 8.37 -1.72 -13.68
CA LEU A 44 9.72 -1.19 -13.61
C LEU A 44 10.76 -2.28 -13.33
N ALA A 45 10.48 -3.26 -12.48
CA ALA A 45 11.38 -4.38 -12.25
C ALA A 45 11.59 -5.23 -13.52
N VAL A 46 10.52 -5.46 -14.28
CA VAL A 46 10.60 -6.09 -15.60
C VAL A 46 11.43 -5.24 -16.56
N THR A 47 11.20 -3.92 -16.59
CA THR A 47 11.97 -2.99 -17.44
C THR A 47 13.46 -3.00 -17.05
N MET A 48 13.76 -3.06 -15.75
CA MET A 48 15.12 -3.17 -15.22
C MET A 48 15.78 -4.47 -15.66
N TYR A 49 15.06 -5.58 -15.62
CA TYR A 49 15.59 -6.88 -16.02
C TYR A 49 15.98 -6.92 -17.50
N TYR A 50 15.12 -6.37 -18.38
CA TYR A 50 15.38 -6.40 -19.83
C TYR A 50 16.32 -5.31 -20.32
N PHE A 51 16.27 -4.10 -19.76
CA PHE A 51 16.99 -2.92 -20.27
C PHE A 51 18.02 -2.32 -19.28
N GLY A 52 17.91 -2.64 -17.99
CA GLY A 52 18.72 -2.05 -16.94
C GLY A 52 20.12 -2.64 -16.80
N GLY A 53 20.34 -3.84 -17.33
CA GLY A 53 21.60 -4.58 -17.19
C GLY A 53 22.13 -4.61 -15.75
N PRO A 54 21.32 -5.01 -14.76
CA PRO A 54 21.79 -5.13 -13.39
C PRO A 54 22.89 -6.19 -13.32
N VAL A 55 23.98 -5.85 -12.63
CA VAL A 55 25.13 -6.75 -12.43
C VAL A 55 25.48 -6.79 -10.95
N ASN A 56 25.97 -7.94 -10.51
CA ASN A 56 26.59 -8.08 -9.20
C ASN A 56 27.85 -7.21 -9.13
N THR A 57 28.06 -6.48 -8.03
CA THR A 57 29.23 -5.60 -7.88
C THR A 57 30.52 -6.35 -7.63
N VAL A 58 30.46 -7.59 -7.16
CA VAL A 58 31.63 -8.44 -6.90
C VAL A 58 32.13 -9.12 -8.18
N ASP A 59 31.26 -9.85 -8.87
CA ASP A 59 31.66 -10.71 -9.99
C ASP A 59 31.32 -10.13 -11.37
N HIS A 60 30.65 -8.96 -11.42
CA HIS A 60 30.09 -8.37 -12.66
C HIS A 60 29.22 -9.33 -13.48
N ALA A 61 28.77 -10.42 -12.88
CA ALA A 61 27.92 -11.41 -13.51
C ALA A 61 26.51 -10.83 -13.72
N PRO A 62 25.86 -11.18 -14.83
CA PRO A 62 24.46 -10.85 -15.05
C PRO A 62 23.60 -11.51 -13.97
N VAL A 63 22.68 -10.73 -13.40
CA VAL A 63 21.82 -11.21 -12.31
C VAL A 63 20.54 -11.85 -12.84
N THR A 64 19.99 -12.78 -12.06
CA THR A 64 18.71 -13.40 -12.33
C THR A 64 17.54 -12.42 -12.13
N PHE A 65 16.34 -12.80 -12.60
CA PHE A 65 15.14 -11.99 -12.37
C PHE A 65 14.82 -11.81 -10.88
N GLY A 66 15.03 -12.86 -10.07
CA GLY A 66 14.81 -12.81 -8.62
C GLY A 66 15.75 -11.81 -7.93
N GLU A 67 17.02 -11.80 -8.31
CA GLU A 67 18.01 -10.83 -7.83
C GLU A 67 17.69 -9.39 -8.30
N THR A 68 17.17 -9.23 -9.52
CA THR A 68 16.69 -7.93 -10.01
C THR A 68 15.51 -7.41 -9.20
N LEU A 69 14.54 -8.28 -8.86
CA LEU A 69 13.43 -7.93 -7.99
C LEU A 69 13.90 -7.55 -6.59
N TYR A 70 14.84 -8.31 -6.03
CA TYR A 70 15.47 -8.01 -4.75
C TYR A 70 16.13 -6.63 -4.77
N MET A 71 16.92 -6.32 -5.80
CA MET A 71 17.56 -5.01 -5.96
C MET A 71 16.54 -3.87 -6.06
N CYS A 72 15.46 -4.07 -6.82
CA CYS A 72 14.37 -3.10 -6.90
C CYS A 72 13.69 -2.91 -5.53
N GLY A 73 13.51 -4.00 -4.77
CA GLY A 73 12.94 -3.98 -3.43
C GLY A 73 13.82 -3.22 -2.44
N VAL A 74 15.10 -3.55 -2.39
CA VAL A 74 16.11 -2.88 -1.55
C VAL A 74 16.20 -1.39 -1.89
N THR A 75 16.08 -1.02 -3.17
CA THR A 75 16.07 0.37 -3.62
C THR A 75 14.78 1.09 -3.21
N GLY A 76 13.61 0.49 -3.47
CA GLY A 76 12.31 1.08 -3.15
C GLY A 76 12.05 1.19 -1.65
N LEU A 77 12.57 0.23 -0.86
CA LEU A 77 12.55 0.27 0.60
C LEU A 77 13.66 1.17 1.18
N THR A 78 14.44 1.84 0.34
CA THR A 78 15.53 2.75 0.74
C THR A 78 16.62 2.08 1.60
N ILE A 79 16.76 0.76 1.50
CA ILE A 79 17.81 0.00 2.20
C ILE A 79 19.16 0.21 1.51
N GLY A 80 19.21 0.04 0.18
CA GLY A 80 20.36 0.41 -0.65
C GLY A 80 21.67 -0.33 -0.36
N TYR A 81 21.68 -1.66 -0.24
CA TYR A 81 22.91 -2.43 0.05
C TYR A 81 24.04 -2.23 -0.98
N GLY A 82 23.70 -1.98 -2.26
CA GLY A 82 24.69 -1.73 -3.32
C GLY A 82 25.44 -2.98 -3.80
N ASP A 83 24.97 -4.16 -3.44
CA ASP A 83 25.43 -5.47 -3.93
C ASP A 83 25.09 -5.70 -5.41
N ILE A 84 23.95 -5.17 -5.86
CA ILE A 84 23.53 -5.20 -7.26
C ILE A 84 23.26 -3.78 -7.75
N VAL A 85 23.86 -3.40 -8.88
CA VAL A 85 23.74 -2.05 -9.43
C VAL A 85 23.46 -2.08 -10.93
N PRO A 86 22.67 -1.11 -11.45
CA PRO A 86 22.49 -0.95 -12.88
C PRO A 86 23.69 -0.24 -13.46
N THR A 87 24.27 -0.80 -14.51
CA THR A 87 25.37 -0.17 -15.24
C THR A 87 24.89 0.67 -16.42
N THR A 88 23.69 0.40 -16.94
CA THR A 88 23.16 1.10 -18.11
C THR A 88 22.52 2.45 -17.74
N PRO A 89 22.54 3.44 -18.65
CA PRO A 89 21.84 4.72 -18.44
C PRO A 89 20.34 4.53 -18.16
N VAL A 90 19.70 3.59 -18.87
CA VAL A 90 18.29 3.25 -18.67
C VAL A 90 18.05 2.67 -17.28
N GLY A 91 18.89 1.74 -16.84
CA GLY A 91 18.79 1.14 -15.51
C GLY A 91 18.91 2.16 -14.39
N ARG A 92 19.75 3.20 -14.54
CA ARG A 92 19.85 4.30 -13.57
C ARG A 92 18.55 5.10 -13.46
N VAL A 93 17.93 5.44 -14.59
CA VAL A 93 16.63 6.14 -14.60
C VAL A 93 15.53 5.28 -13.98
N VAL A 94 15.53 3.98 -14.29
CA VAL A 94 14.59 3.01 -13.71
C VAL A 94 14.79 2.90 -12.20
N SER A 95 16.03 2.83 -11.69
CA SER A 95 16.30 2.81 -10.24
C SER A 95 15.76 4.04 -9.50
N VAL A 96 15.93 5.23 -10.09
CA VAL A 96 15.35 6.46 -9.52
C VAL A 96 13.82 6.37 -9.49
N SER A 97 13.22 5.87 -10.58
CA SER A 97 11.76 5.69 -10.67
C SER A 97 11.23 4.67 -9.65
N VAL A 98 11.97 3.58 -9.42
CA VAL A 98 11.68 2.56 -8.40
C VAL A 98 11.75 3.17 -7.00
N ALA A 99 12.74 4.01 -6.72
CA ALA A 99 12.84 4.69 -5.43
C ALA A 99 11.64 5.61 -5.16
N PHE A 100 11.21 6.40 -6.15
CA PHE A 100 10.01 7.23 -6.03
C PHE A 100 8.74 6.40 -5.77
N LEU A 101 8.55 5.30 -6.51
CA LEU A 101 7.41 4.39 -6.30
C LEU A 101 7.43 3.74 -4.91
N GLY A 102 8.61 3.37 -4.40
CA GLY A 102 8.77 2.85 -3.05
C GLY A 102 8.33 3.84 -1.97
N ILE A 103 8.72 5.11 -2.09
CA ILE A 103 8.30 6.18 -1.18
C ILE A 103 6.79 6.43 -1.25
N LEU A 104 6.21 6.38 -2.45
CA LEU A 104 4.75 6.51 -2.61
C LEU A 104 4.01 5.35 -1.93
N LEU A 105 4.52 4.12 -2.09
CA LEU A 105 3.94 2.94 -1.45
C LEU A 105 4.00 3.06 0.08
N THR A 106 5.13 3.44 0.66
CA THR A 106 5.24 3.61 2.12
C THR A 106 4.32 4.70 2.64
N GLY A 107 4.22 5.84 1.96
CA GLY A 107 3.29 6.91 2.30
C GLY A 107 1.83 6.47 2.25
N LEU A 108 1.46 5.66 1.25
CA LEU A 108 0.10 5.12 1.13
C LEU A 108 -0.21 4.11 2.26
N VAL A 109 0.73 3.24 2.61
CA VAL A 109 0.62 2.34 3.77
C VAL A 109 0.42 3.13 5.06
N THR A 110 1.24 4.16 5.30
CA THR A 110 1.13 5.01 6.50
C THR A 110 -0.20 5.74 6.55
N SER A 111 -0.66 6.31 5.43
CA SER A 111 -1.96 7.00 5.35
C SER A 111 -3.13 6.06 5.66
N ALA A 112 -3.11 4.85 5.07
CA ALA A 112 -4.12 3.84 5.34
C ALA A 112 -4.14 3.41 6.82
N ALA A 113 -2.97 3.23 7.42
CA ALA A 113 -2.84 2.91 8.84
C ALA A 113 -3.41 4.03 9.74
N VAL A 114 -3.07 5.28 9.47
CA VAL A 114 -3.58 6.44 10.22
C VAL A 114 -5.10 6.55 10.08
N LEU A 115 -5.65 6.38 8.87
CA LEU A 115 -7.10 6.40 8.64
C LEU A 115 -7.81 5.27 9.41
N ALA A 116 -7.22 4.08 9.46
CA ALA A 116 -7.76 2.96 10.22
C ALA A 116 -7.80 3.27 11.72
N VAL A 117 -6.71 3.83 12.26
CA VAL A 117 -6.62 4.24 13.67
C VAL A 117 -7.64 5.35 13.98
N GLN A 118 -7.74 6.37 13.14
CA GLN A 118 -8.71 7.45 13.31
C GLN A 118 -10.15 6.94 13.30
N ARG A 119 -10.49 6.01 12.40
CA ARG A 119 -11.82 5.39 12.35
C ARG A 119 -12.10 4.51 13.56
N ALA A 120 -11.09 3.84 14.11
CA ALA A 120 -11.23 3.05 15.34
C ALA A 120 -11.44 3.96 16.56
N ALA A 121 -10.65 5.03 16.71
CA ALA A 121 -10.78 6.00 17.80
C ALA A 121 -12.06 6.85 17.70
N ALA A 122 -12.54 7.13 16.49
CA ALA A 122 -13.80 7.84 16.25
C ALA A 122 -15.05 6.97 16.45
N ARG A 123 -14.90 5.69 16.85
CA ARG A 123 -15.97 4.90 17.43
C ARG A 123 -15.89 4.99 18.96
N PRO A 124 -16.41 6.05 19.60
CA PRO A 124 -16.62 6.01 21.04
C PRO A 124 -17.58 4.86 21.35
N GLU A 125 -17.26 4.10 22.38
CA GLU A 125 -17.97 2.94 22.92
C GLU A 125 -19.47 3.22 23.16
N SER A 126 -20.29 3.18 22.11
CA SER A 126 -21.75 3.26 22.22
C SER A 126 -22.41 1.87 22.25
N GLU A 127 -21.67 0.84 22.65
CA GLU A 127 -22.14 -0.56 22.81
C GLU A 127 -22.03 -1.05 24.27
N GLY A 128 -21.98 -0.12 25.23
CA GLY A 128 -22.03 -0.43 26.65
C GLY A 128 -23.23 0.20 27.35
N GLN A 129 -24.46 -0.16 26.96
CA GLN A 129 -25.63 -0.17 27.87
C GLN A 129 -26.82 -0.95 27.30
#